data_AF-A0A1I2AH39-F1
#
_entry.id   AF-A0A1I2AH39-F1
#
_cell.length_a   1.000
_cell.length_b   1.000
_cell.length_c   1.000
_cell.angle_alpha   90.00
_cell.angle_beta   90.00
_cell.angle_gamma   90.00
#
_symmetry.space_group_name_H-M   'P 1'
#
loop_
_entity.id
_entity.type
_entity.pdbx_description
1 polymer ?
#
loop_
_entity_poly.entity_id
_entity_poly.type
_entity_poly.pdbx_seq_one_letter_code
_entity_poly.pdbx_strand_id
1 'polypeptide(L)' 'MTNNLKLRTLEKDDLTFLHKLFNSPDIMSYWFSESYMSMEHLKESFDKVKLQSVGGAH' A
#
# COMPACT_ATOMS: atom_id res chain seq x y z
N MET A 1 6.95 19.65 -18.23
CA MET A 1 6.56 18.61 -17.25
C MET A 1 7.08 19.03 -15.89
N THR A 2 6.29 18.82 -14.83
CA THR A 2 6.59 19.32 -13.49
C THR A 2 7.69 18.49 -12.83
N ASN A 3 8.93 19.01 -12.81
CA ASN A 3 10.11 18.36 -12.21
C ASN A 3 10.08 18.30 -10.67
N ASN A 4 8.90 18.41 -10.04
CA ASN A 4 8.71 18.45 -8.59
C ASN A 4 8.18 17.13 -8.01
N LEU A 5 8.09 16.06 -8.80
CA LEU A 5 7.74 14.73 -8.31
C LEU A 5 8.91 14.14 -7.54
N LYS A 6 8.63 13.63 -6.34
CA LYS A 6 9.60 12.96 -5.47
C LYS A 6 9.02 11.66 -4.97
N LEU A 7 9.86 10.64 -4.85
CA LEU A 7 9.53 9.38 -4.21
C LEU A 7 9.97 9.41 -2.75
N ARG A 8 9.20 8.74 -1.90
CA ARG A 8 9.54 8.46 -0.50
C ARG A 8 9.00 7.08 -0.12
N THR A 9 9.47 6.55 0.99
CA THR A 9 8.94 5.31 1.56
C THR A 9 7.45 5.45 1.89
N LEU A 10 6.72 4.34 1.73
CA LEU A 10 5.32 4.22 2.14
C LEU A 10 5.24 4.14 3.66
N GLU A 11 4.44 5.01 4.28
CA GLU A 11 4.28 5.10 5.72
C GLU A 11 2.86 4.69 6.16
N LYS A 12 2.68 4.45 7.46
CA LYS A 12 1.40 4.00 8.02
C LYS A 12 0.24 4.97 7.77
N ASP A 13 0.52 6.27 7.73
CA ASP A 13 -0.48 7.31 7.49
C ASP A 13 -1.00 7.30 6.05
N ASP A 14 -0.22 6.74 5.12
CA ASP A 14 -0.60 6.61 3.70
C ASP A 14 -1.60 5.48 3.46
N LEU A 15 -1.79 4.57 4.42
CA LEU A 15 -2.68 3.42 4.26
C LEU A 15 -4.13 3.84 4.02
N THR A 16 -4.55 5.00 4.52
CA THR A 16 -5.89 5.53 4.25
C THR A 16 -6.08 5.87 2.78
N PHE A 17 -5.04 6.36 2.11
CA PHE A 17 -5.05 6.62 0.68
C PHE A 17 -5.06 5.30 -0.11
N LEU A 18 -4.18 4.35 0.24
CA LEU A 18 -4.12 3.04 -0.41
C LEU A 18 -5.42 2.25 -0.26
N HIS A 19 -6.07 2.31 0.91
CA HIS A 19 -7.35 1.64 1.15
C HIS A 19 -8.43 2.09 0.14
N LYS A 20 -8.43 3.37 -0.26
CA LYS A 20 -9.36 3.85 -1.30
C LYS A 20 -9.03 3.27 -2.66
N LEU A 21 -7.75 3.14 -3.00
CA LEU A 21 -7.33 2.55 -4.27
C LEU A 21 -7.67 1.05 -4.33
N PHE A 22 -7.37 0.30 -3.27
CA PHE A 22 -7.62 -1.13 -3.21
C PHE A 22 -9.10 -1.53 -3.18
N ASN A 23 -9.98 -0.59 -2.87
CA ASN A 23 -11.43 -0.79 -2.94
C ASN A 23 -12.07 -0.09 -4.16
N SER A 24 -11.28 0.39 -5.13
CA SER A 24 -11.78 0.98 -6.37
C SER A 24 -11.75 -0.07 -7.49
N PRO A 25 -12.92 -0.51 -8.03
CA PRO A 25 -12.95 -1.45 -9.14
C PRO A 25 -12.23 -0.94 -10.38
N ASP A 26 -12.37 0.34 -10.70
CA ASP A 26 -11.71 0.96 -11.85
C ASP A 26 -10.19 0.83 -11.74
N ILE A 27 -9.62 1.07 -10.57
CA ILE A 27 -8.17 0.98 -10.35
C ILE A 27 -7.72 -0.48 -10.27
N MET A 28 -8.42 -1.30 -9.48
CA MET A 28 -8.03 -2.69 -9.25
C MET A 28 -8.17 -3.56 -10.51
N SER A 29 -9.01 -3.16 -11.47
CA SER A 29 -9.07 -3.77 -12.79
C SER A 29 -7.73 -3.72 -13.53
N TYR A 30 -6.97 -2.62 -13.39
CA TYR A 30 -5.63 -2.50 -13.97
C TYR A 30 -4.59 -3.40 -13.29
N TRP A 31 -4.85 -3.83 -12.06
CA TRP A 31 -3.99 -4.73 -11.29
C TRP A 31 -4.49 -6.16 -11.25
N PHE A 32 -5.54 -6.48 -12.02
CA PHE A 32 -6.12 -7.83 -12.13
C PHE A 32 -6.43 -8.46 -10.75
N SER A 33 -6.86 -7.63 -9.79
CA SER A 33 -7.12 -8.05 -8.41
C SER A 33 -8.54 -7.64 -8.00
N GLU A 34 -9.07 -8.32 -6.99
CA GLU A 34 -10.38 -7.98 -6.43
C GLU A 34 -10.37 -6.60 -5.77
N SER A 35 -11.47 -5.85 -5.95
CA SER A 35 -11.65 -4.52 -5.38
C SER A 35 -12.27 -4.56 -4.00
N TYR A 36 -11.69 -5.37 -3.11
CA TYR A 36 -12.12 -5.48 -1.73
C TYR A 36 -10.91 -5.69 -0.83
N MET A 37 -10.69 -4.76 0.10
CA MET A 37 -9.61 -4.81 1.07
C MET A 37 -10.07 -4.16 2.37
N SER A 38 -10.12 -4.90 3.47
CA SER A 38 -10.43 -4.31 4.77
C SER A 38 -9.25 -3.51 5.32
N MET A 39 -9.52 -2.46 6.09
CA MET A 39 -8.46 -1.64 6.71
C MET A 39 -7.62 -2.44 7.71
N GLU A 40 -8.21 -3.44 8.37
CA GLU A 40 -7.50 -4.34 9.28
C GLU A 40 -6.49 -5.21 8.52
N HIS A 41 -6.92 -5.89 7.46
CA HIS A 41 -6.07 -6.73 6.63
C HIS A 41 -4.94 -5.94 5.96
N LEU A 42 -5.22 -4.70 5.53
CA LEU A 42 -4.22 -3.81 4.96
C LEU A 42 -3.14 -3.42 5.98
N LYS A 43 -3.52 -3.11 7.22
CA LYS A 43 -2.56 -2.79 8.30
C LYS A 43 -1.71 -4.00 8.66
N GLU A 44 -2.33 -5.17 8.80
CA GLU A 44 -1.62 -6.41 9.09
C GLU A 44 -0.58 -6.73 8.01
N SER A 45 -0.97 -6.60 6.73
CA SER A 45 -0.07 -6.83 5.59
C SER A 45 1.10 -5.85 5.58
N PHE A 46 0.86 -4.57 5.88
CA PHE A 46 1.91 -3.56 5.99
C PHE A 46 2.88 -3.88 7.13
N ASP A 47 2.36 -4.20 8.32
CA ASP A 47 3.17 -4.52 9.49
C ASP A 47 4.02 -5.79 9.26
N LYS A 48 3.47 -6.81 8.58
CA LYS A 48 4.20 -8.02 8.20
C LYS A 48 5.37 -7.74 7.28
N VAL A 49 5.18 -6.92 6.24
CA VAL A 49 6.26 -6.53 5.32
C VAL A 49 7.32 -5.72 6.05
N LYS A 50 6.91 -4.79 6.92
CA LYS A 50 7.83 -4.02 7.75
C LYS A 50 8.69 -4.94 8.60
N LEU A 51 8.08 -5.92 9.27
CA LEU A 51 8.79 -6.90 10.11
C LEU A 51 9.79 -7.76 9.31
N GLN A 52 9.43 -8.19 8.09
CA GLN A 52 10.35 -8.94 7.22
C GLN A 52 11.52 -8.08 6.73
N SER A 53 11.30 -6.78 6.50
CA SER A 53 12.38 -5.86 6.13
C SER A 53 13.37 -5.60 7.27
N VAL A 54 12.98 -5.73 8.53
CA VAL A 54 13.91 -5.57 9.68
C VAL A 54 14.67 -6.86 10.01
N GLY A 55 14.14 -8.02 9.63
CA GLY A 55 14.75 -9.33 9.88
C GLY A 55 15.89 -9.74 8.94
N GLY A 56 16.20 -8.92 7.92
CA GLY A 56 17.27 -9.17 6.94
C GLY A 56 18.60 -8.49 7.25
N ALA A 57 18.75 -7.84 8.42
CA ALA A 57 20.00 -7.23 8.87
C ALA A 57 20.68 -8.10 9.95
N HIS A 58 21.09 -9.32 9.56
CA HIS A 58 22.05 -10.15 10.28
C HIS A 58 22.94 -10.88 9.29
#